data_AF-Q2GFY2-F1
#
_entry.id   AF-Q2GFY2-F1
#
_cell.length_a   1.000
_cell.length_b   1.000
_cell.length_c   1.000
_cell.angle_alpha   90.00
_cell.angle_beta   90.00
_cell.angle_gamma   90.00
#
_symmetry.space_group_name_H-M   'P 1'
#
loop_
_entity.id
_entity.type
_entity.pdbx_description
1 polymer ?
#
loop_
_entity_poly.entity_id
_entity_poly.type
_entity_poly.pdbx_seq_one_letter_code
_entity_poly.pdbx_strand_id
1 'polypeptide(L)' 'MNLLECDVKCITWLILHDRHVCKSRKPLCSQCVVQDLCEYESKSL' A
#
# COMPACT_ATOMS: atom_id res chain seq x y z
N MET A 1 -10.08 10.46 1.80
CA MET A 1 -11.19 11.43 1.83
C MET A 1 -11.57 11.78 0.40
N ASN A 2 -12.88 11.67 0.12
CA ASN A 2 -13.63 11.85 -1.13
C ASN A 2 -13.85 10.59 -1.99
N LEU A 3 -15.11 10.14 -2.00
CA LEU A 3 -15.66 8.89 -2.57
C LEU A 3 -15.96 8.95 -4.08
N LEU A 4 -15.39 9.89 -4.84
CA LEU A 4 -15.70 10.11 -6.26
C LEU A 4 -14.50 9.95 -7.22
N GLU A 5 -13.36 9.44 -6.74
CA GLU A 5 -12.13 9.21 -7.55
C GLU A 5 -11.64 7.74 -7.51
N CYS A 6 -12.45 6.79 -7.02
CA CYS A 6 -11.96 5.46 -6.61
C CYS A 6 -11.75 4.41 -7.73
N ASP A 7 -12.26 4.59 -8.94
CA ASP A 7 -12.26 3.48 -9.92
C ASP A 7 -11.02 3.38 -10.81
N VAL A 8 -10.30 4.47 -11.10
CA VAL A 8 -9.21 4.44 -12.11
C VAL A 8 -7.81 4.70 -11.51
N LYS A 9 -7.71 5.39 -10.37
CA LYS A 9 -6.41 5.77 -9.78
C LYS A 9 -5.87 4.78 -8.76
N CYS A 10 -6.73 3.95 -8.18
CA CYS A 10 -6.35 2.95 -7.17
C CYS A 10 -5.52 1.82 -7.79
N ILE A 11 -5.92 1.30 -8.96
CA ILE A 11 -5.24 0.13 -9.56
C ILE A 11 -3.80 0.47 -9.99
N THR A 12 -3.59 1.61 -10.65
CA THR A 12 -2.25 2.04 -11.10
C THR A 12 -1.35 2.36 -9.92
N TRP A 13 -1.90 3.01 -8.88
CA TRP A 13 -1.16 3.26 -7.66
C TRP A 13 -0.80 1.96 -6.93
N LEU A 14 -1.72 0.98 -6.83
CA LEU A 14 -1.43 -0.32 -6.23
C LEU A 14 -0.31 -1.07 -6.95
N ILE A 15 -0.27 -1.04 -8.28
CA ILE A 15 0.78 -1.70 -9.09
C ILE A 15 2.17 -1.08 -8.81
N LEU A 16 2.25 0.24 -8.64
CA LEU A 16 3.51 0.92 -8.30
C LEU A 16 3.86 0.77 -6.82
N HIS A 17 2.87 0.85 -5.94
CA HIS A 17 3.01 0.69 -4.49
C HIS A 17 3.57 -0.69 -4.14
N ASP A 18 3.10 -1.74 -4.80
CA ASP A 18 3.56 -3.12 -4.59
C ASP A 18 5.08 -3.25 -4.79
N ARG A 19 5.60 -2.67 -5.88
CA ARG A 19 7.02 -2.77 -6.23
C ARG A 19 7.94 -1.90 -5.36
N HIS A 20 7.48 -0.74 -4.93
CA HIS A 20 8.32 0.24 -4.24
C HIS A 20 8.19 0.19 -2.72
N VAL A 21 7.00 -0.14 -2.20
CA VAL A 21 6.67 -0.11 -0.78
C VAL A 21 6.37 -1.52 -0.27
N CYS A 22 5.40 -2.23 -0.86
CA CYS A 22 4.96 -3.55 -0.40
C CYS A 22 5.79 -4.71 -1.01
N LYS A 23 7.11 -4.62 -0.89
CA LYS A 23 8.04 -5.62 -1.43
C LYS A 23 7.86 -6.98 -0.75
N SER A 24 7.92 -8.07 -1.52
CA SER A 24 7.78 -9.45 -1.01
C SER A 24 8.82 -9.85 0.05
N ARG A 25 9.97 -9.15 0.11
CA ARG A 25 10.98 -9.32 1.16
C ARG A 25 11.23 -7.95 1.80
N LYS A 26 10.96 -7.82 3.10
CA LYS A 26 11.06 -6.58 3.89
C LYS A 26 10.20 -5.44 3.31
N PRO A 27 8.86 -5.53 3.40
CA PRO A 27 7.96 -4.45 2.96
C PRO A 27 8.19 -3.21 3.83
N LEU A 28 8.23 -2.02 3.24
CA LEU A 28 8.42 -0.75 3.93
C LEU A 28 7.10 -0.28 4.56
N CYS A 29 6.61 -1.03 5.55
CA CYS A 29 5.29 -0.78 6.16
C CYS A 29 5.15 0.61 6.76
N SER A 30 6.22 1.19 7.33
CA SER A 30 6.22 2.56 7.87
C SER A 30 6.02 3.66 6.83
N GLN A 31 6.21 3.35 5.54
CA GLN A 31 5.97 4.26 4.42
C GLN A 31 4.69 3.91 3.64
N CYS A 32 3.94 2.90 4.10
CA CYS A 32 2.74 2.40 3.44
C CYS A 32 1.53 3.25 3.81
N VAL A 33 0.85 3.82 2.81
CA VAL A 33 -0.36 4.65 3.05
C VAL A 33 -1.57 3.81 3.48
N VAL A 34 -1.54 2.48 3.24
CA VAL A 34 -2.57 1.52 3.67
C VAL A 34 -2.09 0.65 4.84
N GLN A 35 -1.12 1.13 5.63
CA GLN A 35 -0.57 0.41 6.78
C GLN A 35 -1.65 0.06 7.82
N ASP A 36 -2.64 0.93 7.96
CA ASP A 36 -3.81 0.80 8.82
C ASP A 36 -4.75 -0.33 8.38
N LEU A 37 -4.87 -0.57 7.07
CA LEU A 37 -5.67 -1.65 6.47
C LEU A 37 -4.87 -2.93 6.23
N CYS A 38 -3.54 -2.89 6.35
CA CYS A 38 -2.67 -4.01 6.03
C CYS A 38 -2.62 -5.05 7.18
N GLU A 39 -3.05 -6.29 6.91
CA GLU A 39 -3.06 -7.41 7.87
C GLU A 39 -1.71 -8.16 7.98
N TYR A 40 -0.64 -7.65 7.35
CA TYR A 40 0.67 -8.29 7.42
C TYR A 40 1.23 -8.28 8.84
N GLU A 41 1.50 -9.45 9.42
CA GLU A 41 1.88 -9.60 10.83
C GLU A 41 3.31 -9.11 11.14
N SER A 42 4.23 -9.21 10.19
CA SER A 42 5.66 -8.88 10.38
C SER A 42 6.03 -7.49 9.85
N LYS A 43 5.25 -6.46 10.20
CA LYS A 43 5.50 -5.08 9.75
C LYS A 43 6.90 -4.64 10.17
N SER A 44 7.73 -4.19 9.22
CA SER A 44 8.98 -3.51 9.57
C SER A 44 8.65 -2.08 9.97
N LEU A 45 8.47 -1.86 11.27
CA LEU A 45 8.30 -0.55 11.89
C LEU A 45 9.67 0.08 12.18
#